data_AF-A0A959KL94-F1
#
_entry.id   AF-A0A959KL94-F1
#
_cell.length_a   1.000
_cell.length_b   1.000
_cell.length_c   1.000
_cell.angle_alpha   90.00
_cell.angle_beta   90.00
_cell.angle_gamma   90.00
#
_symmetry.space_group_name_H-M   'P 1'
#
loop_
_entity.id
_entity.type
_entity.pdbx_description
1 polymer ?
#
loop_
_entity_poly.entity_id
_entity_poly.type
_entity_poly.pdbx_seq_one_letter_code
_entity_poly.pdbx_strand_id
1 'polypeptide(L)'
;KGKGWAGITLKDERLMDFTRRFIGASKWRSGFELEIMRAEKDDELYLMEINPRFPAWIYTTAAAGQNLPAALALLAMGRKVKPFKDYEVGKMFVRYSWDLITDIREFQQIATTGEL
;
A
#
# COMPACT_ATOMS: atom_id res chain seq x y z
N LYS A 1 5.65 5.21 19.86
CA LYS A 1 4.85 4.50 18.83
C LYS A 1 5.75 4.22 17.65
N GLY A 2 6.26 2.99 17.50
CA GLY A 2 7.13 2.63 16.38
C GLY A 2 6.34 2.60 15.08
N LYS A 3 6.76 3.37 14.08
CA LYS A 3 6.22 3.23 12.72
C LYS A 3 6.50 1.80 12.25
N GLY A 4 5.60 1.18 11.48
CA GLY A 4 5.79 -0.19 10.98
C GLY A 4 7.17 -0.36 10.32
N TRP A 5 8.03 -1.17 10.94
CA TRP A 5 9.41 -1.42 10.49
C TRP A 5 9.51 -2.65 9.59
N ALA A 6 8.54 -3.55 9.71
CA ALA A 6 8.40 -4.73 8.88
C ALA A 6 6.92 -5.10 8.75
N GLY A 7 6.61 -5.93 7.77
CA GLY A 7 5.29 -6.50 7.57
C GLY A 7 5.36 -7.65 6.59
N ILE A 8 4.36 -8.53 6.65
CA ILE A 8 4.27 -9.73 5.82
C ILE A 8 2.89 -9.82 5.17
N THR A 9 2.83 -10.27 3.92
CA THR A 9 1.55 -10.57 3.26
C THR A 9 0.96 -11.85 3.82
N LEU A 10 -0.32 -11.81 4.18
CA LEU A 10 -1.07 -12.95 4.72
C LEU A 10 -2.36 -13.17 3.92
N LYS A 11 -2.87 -14.40 3.95
CA LYS A 11 -4.17 -14.73 3.37
C LYS A 11 -5.21 -14.86 4.47
N ASP A 12 -6.22 -14.02 4.40
CA ASP A 12 -7.29 -13.95 5.38
C ASP A 12 -8.57 -13.42 4.73
N GLU A 13 -9.52 -14.33 4.50
CA GLU A 13 -10.79 -13.98 3.83
C GLU A 13 -11.63 -13.00 4.64
N ARG A 14 -11.48 -12.95 5.97
CA ARG A 14 -12.22 -11.99 6.81
C ARG A 14 -11.80 -10.56 6.53
N LEU A 15 -10.50 -10.33 6.32
CA LEU A 15 -9.98 -9.01 5.91
C LEU A 15 -10.43 -8.65 4.49
N MET A 16 -10.51 -9.63 3.60
CA MET A 16 -11.04 -9.42 2.25
C MET A 16 -12.51 -9.03 2.27
N ASP A 17 -13.33 -9.73 3.05
CA ASP A 17 -14.75 -9.41 3.21
C ASP A 17 -14.97 -8.06 3.90
N PHE A 18 -14.16 -7.74 4.91
CA PHE A 18 -14.15 -6.43 5.53
C PHE A 18 -13.91 -5.33 4.48
N THR A 19 -12.89 -5.50 3.66
CA THR A 19 -12.51 -4.55 2.61
C THR A 19 -13.60 -4.42 1.54
N ARG A 20 -14.21 -5.53 1.11
CA ARG A 20 -15.34 -5.53 0.16
C ARG A 20 -16.54 -4.75 0.71
N ARG A 21 -16.88 -4.93 1.98
CA ARG A 21 -17.96 -4.17 2.66
C ARG A 21 -17.65 -2.68 2.70
N PHE A 22 -16.41 -2.31 3.06
CA PHE A 22 -15.97 -0.92 3.07
C PHE A 22 -16.10 -0.25 1.69
N ILE A 23 -15.58 -0.89 0.63
CA ILE A 23 -15.70 -0.37 -0.74
C ILE A 23 -17.17 -0.30 -1.17
N GLY A 24 -17.97 -1.31 -0.83
CA GLY A 24 -19.39 -1.38 -1.16
C GLY A 24 -20.21 -0.25 -0.55
N ALA A 25 -19.92 0.12 0.71
CA ALA A 25 -20.59 1.20 1.43
C ALA A 25 -20.08 2.59 1.02
N SER A 26 -18.76 2.77 0.94
CA SER A 26 -18.13 4.07 0.67
C SER A 26 -18.16 4.46 -0.81
N LYS A 27 -18.29 3.47 -1.72
CA LYS A 27 -18.09 3.63 -3.16
C LYS A 27 -16.72 4.22 -3.52
N TRP A 28 -15.70 4.02 -2.68
CA TRP A 28 -14.35 4.55 -2.90
C TRP A 28 -13.74 4.07 -4.23
N ARG A 29 -13.10 4.99 -4.98
CA ARG A 29 -12.56 4.73 -6.33
C ARG A 29 -11.13 5.27 -6.52
N SER A 30 -10.24 4.99 -5.57
CA SER A 30 -8.81 5.31 -5.65
C SER A 30 -8.01 4.37 -4.75
N GLY A 31 -6.69 4.57 -4.65
CA GLY A 31 -5.85 3.90 -3.66
C GLY A 31 -6.25 4.29 -2.23
N PHE A 32 -6.16 3.33 -1.31
CA PHE A 32 -6.39 3.52 0.12
C PHE A 32 -5.63 2.47 0.93
N GLU A 33 -5.52 2.71 2.24
CA GLU A 33 -5.06 1.77 3.26
C GLU A 33 -6.08 1.70 4.38
N LEU A 34 -6.38 0.49 4.85
CA LEU A 34 -7.16 0.24 6.06
C LEU A 34 -6.22 -0.33 7.11
N GLU A 35 -6.11 0.35 8.26
CA GLU A 35 -5.41 -0.21 9.41
C GLU A 35 -6.41 -0.94 10.29
N ILE A 36 -6.22 -2.25 10.44
CA ILE A 36 -7.15 -3.13 11.17
C ILE A 36 -6.40 -3.81 12.31
N MET A 37 -6.99 -3.79 13.49
CA MET A 37 -6.51 -4.51 14.67
C MET A 37 -7.38 -5.74 14.90
N ARG A 38 -6.74 -6.88 15.17
CA ARG A 38 -7.40 -8.12 15.57
C ARG A 38 -7.27 -8.26 17.09
N ALA A 39 -8.38 -8.30 17.81
CA ALA A 39 -8.37 -8.47 19.27
C ALA A 39 -8.04 -9.92 19.65
N GLU A 40 -7.14 -10.12 20.61
CA GLU A 40 -6.70 -11.48 21.01
C GLU A 40 -7.79 -12.28 21.73
N LYS A 41 -8.71 -11.62 22.42
CA LYS A 41 -9.69 -12.26 23.29
C LYS A 41 -10.80 -12.98 22.52
N ASP A 42 -11.27 -12.38 21.44
CA ASP A 42 -12.44 -12.80 20.67
C ASP A 42 -12.19 -12.85 19.16
N ASP A 43 -10.94 -12.59 18.74
CA ASP A 43 -10.52 -12.60 17.34
C ASP A 43 -11.27 -11.57 16.47
N GLU A 44 -11.90 -10.56 17.10
CA GLU A 44 -12.69 -9.53 16.41
C GLU A 44 -11.81 -8.51 15.67
N LEU A 45 -12.30 -8.04 14.52
CA LEU A 45 -11.59 -7.08 13.66
C LEU A 45 -12.11 -5.65 13.89
N TYR A 46 -11.22 -4.76 14.30
CA TYR A 46 -11.50 -3.35 14.55
C TYR A 46 -10.78 -2.48 13.53
N LEU A 47 -11.52 -1.60 12.86
CA LEU A 47 -10.93 -0.58 11.99
C LEU A 47 -10.37 0.56 12.84
N MET A 48 -9.07 0.80 12.70
CA MET A 48 -8.34 1.82 13.46
C MET A 48 -8.19 3.11 12.67
N GLU A 49 -7.82 3.00 11.39
CA GLU A 49 -7.56 4.16 10.53
C GLU A 49 -7.93 3.86 9.07
N ILE A 50 -8.38 4.91 8.36
CA ILE A 50 -8.56 4.90 6.91
C ILE A 50 -7.63 5.95 6.32
N ASN A 51 -6.70 5.51 5.50
CA ASN A 51 -5.76 6.37 4.80
C ASN A 51 -6.20 6.51 3.34
N PRO A 52 -6.60 7.72 2.86
CA PRO A 52 -7.12 7.92 1.51
C PRO A 52 -5.98 8.01 0.45
N ARG A 53 -4.97 7.15 0.59
CA ARG A 53 -3.78 7.06 -0.26
C ARG A 53 -3.20 5.66 -0.16
N PHE A 54 -2.27 5.33 -1.06
CA PHE A 54 -1.48 4.12 -0.87
C PHE A 54 -0.60 4.20 0.40
N PRO A 55 -0.35 3.05 1.03
CA PRO A 55 0.54 2.95 2.17
C PRO A 55 2.00 3.20 1.79
N ALA A 56 2.82 3.57 2.76
CA ALA A 56 4.26 3.71 2.57
C ALA A 56 4.97 2.36 2.27
N TRP A 57 4.31 1.22 2.49
CA TRP A 57 4.81 -0.13 2.19
C TRP A 57 4.29 -0.68 0.85
N ILE A 58 3.72 0.16 -0.02
CA ILE A 58 3.03 -0.25 -1.25
C ILE A 58 3.84 -1.17 -2.18
N TYR A 59 5.16 -1.05 -2.21
CA TYR A 59 6.03 -1.93 -3.00
C TYR A 59 5.89 -3.42 -2.64
N THR A 60 5.53 -3.74 -1.40
CA THR A 60 5.24 -5.11 -0.96
C THR A 60 4.07 -5.72 -1.76
N THR A 61 3.06 -4.91 -2.11
CA THR A 61 1.93 -5.39 -2.94
C THR A 61 2.40 -5.76 -4.35
N ALA A 62 3.29 -4.95 -4.94
CA ALA A 62 3.88 -5.24 -6.24
C ALA A 62 4.77 -6.50 -6.19
N ALA A 63 5.58 -6.65 -5.13
CA ALA A 63 6.39 -7.84 -4.88
C ALA A 63 5.56 -9.11 -4.64
N ALA A 64 4.30 -8.96 -4.21
CA ALA A 64 3.34 -10.05 -4.06
C ALA A 64 2.49 -10.30 -5.33
N GLY A 65 2.85 -9.68 -6.46
CA GLY A 65 2.20 -9.87 -7.76
C GLY A 65 1.09 -8.87 -8.08
N GLN A 66 0.84 -7.90 -7.21
CA GLN A 66 -0.22 -6.89 -7.39
C GLN A 66 0.38 -5.48 -7.45
N ASN A 67 0.79 -5.04 -8.64
CA ASN A 67 1.29 -3.67 -8.81
C ASN A 67 0.13 -2.65 -8.84
N LEU A 68 -0.38 -2.33 -7.64
CA LEU A 68 -1.52 -1.43 -7.47
C LEU A 68 -1.28 0.00 -7.99
N PRO A 69 -0.09 0.62 -7.81
CA PRO A 69 0.19 1.92 -8.42
C PRO A 69 0.07 1.91 -9.96
N ALA A 70 0.65 0.90 -10.61
CA ALA A 70 0.55 0.77 -12.06
C ALA A 70 -0.90 0.55 -12.53
N ALA A 71 -1.66 -0.29 -11.80
CA ALA A 71 -3.08 -0.50 -12.07
C ALA A 71 -3.88 0.80 -11.93
N LEU A 72 -3.65 1.59 -10.88
CA LEU A 72 -4.35 2.86 -10.67
C LEU A 72 -4.00 3.87 -11.76
N ALA A 73 -2.74 3.98 -12.17
CA ALA A 73 -2.32 4.85 -13.27
C ALA A 73 -3.00 4.46 -14.60
N LEU A 74 -3.06 3.16 -14.92
CA LEU A 74 -3.77 2.67 -16.09
C LEU A 74 -5.26 3.02 -16.05
N LEU A 75 -5.92 2.82 -14.90
CA LEU A 75 -7.32 3.20 -14.71
C LEU A 75 -7.54 4.71 -14.88
N ALA A 76 -6.64 5.55 -14.35
CA ALA A 76 -6.69 7.00 -14.50
C ALA A 76 -6.55 7.45 -15.97
N MET A 77 -5.80 6.70 -16.77
CA MET A 77 -5.70 6.89 -18.23
C MET A 77 -6.88 6.28 -19.02
N GLY A 78 -7.95 5.83 -18.34
CA GLY A 78 -9.12 5.22 -18.97
C GLY A 78 -8.86 3.82 -19.55
N ARG A 79 -7.73 3.19 -19.20
CA ARG A 79 -7.39 1.84 -19.67
C ARG A 79 -8.11 0.78 -18.85
N LYS A 80 -8.47 -0.32 -19.50
CA LYS A 80 -9.01 -1.50 -18.82
C LYS A 80 -7.88 -2.22 -18.08
N VAL A 81 -8.09 -2.50 -16.80
CA VAL A 81 -7.20 -3.31 -15.97
C VAL A 81 -7.93 -4.57 -15.54
N LYS A 82 -7.30 -5.73 -15.68
CA LYS A 82 -7.86 -7.00 -15.18
C LYS A 82 -7.76 -6.99 -13.65
N PRO A 83 -8.84 -7.31 -12.91
CA PRO A 83 -8.76 -7.42 -11.46
C PRO A 83 -7.75 -8.48 -11.03
N PHE A 84 -6.96 -8.15 -9.99
CA PHE A 84 -6.12 -9.13 -9.32
C PHE A 84 -7.00 -10.13 -8.57
N LYS A 85 -6.68 -11.42 -8.68
CA LYS A 85 -7.43 -12.51 -8.02
C LYS A 85 -6.63 -13.20 -6.93
N ASP A 86 -5.32 -13.24 -7.11
CA ASP A 86 -4.38 -13.92 -6.22
C ASP A 86 -3.19 -13.01 -5.91
N TYR A 87 -2.45 -13.37 -4.89
CA TYR A 87 -1.19 -12.75 -4.49
C TYR A 87 -0.31 -13.77 -3.76
N GLU A 88 1.00 -13.54 -3.78
CA GLU A 88 1.93 -14.39 -3.05
C GLU A 88 1.86 -14.10 -1.54
N VAL A 89 1.64 -15.14 -0.74
CA VAL A 89 1.64 -15.09 0.73
C VAL A 89 3.08 -15.24 1.24
N GLY A 90 3.41 -14.62 2.37
CA GLY A 90 4.73 -14.69 2.97
C GLY A 90 5.78 -13.71 2.42
N LYS A 91 5.42 -12.80 1.51
CA LYS A 91 6.30 -11.69 1.11
C LYS A 91 6.46 -10.73 2.28
N MET A 92 7.70 -10.48 2.67
CA MET A 92 8.04 -9.61 3.79
C MET A 92 8.76 -8.37 3.30
N PHE A 93 8.45 -7.22 3.88
CA PHE A 93 9.32 -6.05 3.82
C PHE A 93 9.98 -5.82 5.17
N VAL A 94 11.22 -5.34 5.12
CA VAL A 94 11.96 -4.82 6.27
C VAL A 94 12.53 -3.48 5.83
N ARG A 95 12.29 -2.44 6.62
CA ARG A 95 12.86 -1.12 6.35
C ARG A 95 14.31 -1.09 6.78
N TYR A 96 15.12 -0.45 5.96
CA TYR A 96 16.51 -0.14 6.25
C TYR A 96 16.80 1.29 5.79
N SER A 97 17.82 1.90 6.38
CA SER A 97 18.30 3.23 5.96
C SER A 97 19.46 3.05 4.99
N TRP A 98 19.46 3.84 3.92
CA TRP A 98 20.56 3.93 2.96
C TRP A 98 20.98 5.39 2.88
N ASP A 99 22.28 5.67 3.02
CA ASP A 99 22.84 7.01 2.82
C ASP A 99 23.22 7.21 1.35
N LEU A 100 22.54 8.15 0.68
CA LEU A 100 22.88 8.57 -0.67
C LEU A 100 23.79 9.80 -0.59
N ILE A 101 25.09 9.59 -0.77
CA ILE A 101 26.07 10.69 -0.81
C ILE A 101 26.08 11.29 -2.22
N THR A 102 25.73 12.58 -2.32
CA THR A 102 25.71 13.33 -3.58
C THR A 102 26.18 14.78 -3.39
N ASP A 103 26.40 15.49 -4.49
CA ASP A 103 26.74 16.90 -4.54
C ASP A 103 25.51 17.80 -4.34
N ILE A 104 25.69 18.93 -3.65
CA ILE A 104 24.63 19.92 -3.43
C ILE A 104 24.06 20.47 -4.75
N ARG A 105 24.84 20.46 -5.83
CA ARG A 105 24.41 20.89 -7.17
C ARG A 105 23.29 20.02 -7.72
N GLU A 106 23.32 18.71 -7.50
CA GLU A 106 22.23 17.80 -7.92
C GLU A 106 20.94 18.14 -7.17
N PHE A 107 21.05 18.41 -5.86
CA PHE A 107 19.89 18.85 -5.07
C PHE A 107 19.34 20.19 -5.55
N GLN A 108 20.21 21.16 -5.86
CA GLN A 108 19.79 22.47 -6.38
C GLN A 108 19.04 22.34 -7.70
N GLN A 109 19.50 21.48 -8.61
CA GLN A 109 18.86 21.26 -9.91
C GLN A 109 17.45 20.70 -9.72
N ILE A 110 17.28 19.65 -8.90
CA ILE A 110 15.97 19.07 -8.59
C ILE A 110 15.07 20.11 -7.91
N ALA A 111 15.58 20.86 -6.94
CA ALA A 111 14.77 21.78 -6.15
C ALA A 111 14.29 22.99 -6.96
N THR A 112 15.04 23.42 -7.98
CA THR A 112 14.72 24.61 -8.79
C THR A 112 13.99 24.27 -10.08
N THR A 113 14.33 23.16 -10.72
CA THR A 113 13.79 22.78 -12.03
C THR A 113 12.79 21.64 -11.98
N GLY A 114 12.77 20.86 -10.90
CA GLY A 114 11.95 19.65 -10.78
C GLY A 114 12.52 18.42 -11.49
N GLU A 115 13.71 18.51 -12.08
CA GLU A 115 14.35 17.47 -12.88
C GLU A 115 15.84 17.28 -12.49
N LEU A 116 16.42 16.15 -12.90
CA LEU A 116 17.83 15.76 -12.72
C LEU A 116 18.61 15.97 -14.02
#